data_AF-A0A9W9S540-F1
#
_entry.id   AF-A0A9W9S540-F1
#
_cell.length_a   1.000
_cell.length_b   1.000
_cell.length_c   1.000
_cell.angle_alpha   90.00
_cell.angle_beta   90.00
_cell.angle_gamma   90.00
#
_symmetry.space_group_name_H-M   'P 1'
#
loop_
_entity.id
_entity.type
_entity.pdbx_description
1 polymer ?
#
loop_
_entity_poly.entity_id
_entity_poly.type
_entity_poly.pdbx_seq_one_letter_code
_entity_poly.pdbx_strand_id
1 'polypeptide(L)'
;MSSPDYKLLFQRTEEETHHLEQEIAQLKQKTSLLEFLQACHELLSSPVQVGSLSTSTQSAIQPPQGKQCPANIVRWEDCAMLQQEVFDSVCNHLNATQAHPSRLFLTSLNIEGVASLITPLYSQWALEHYEQFTVQAHVSSIVSELCNIPAARQQFRLGDGILFDKHANSSEEDLYPLSPRPSQPDQSCIHQVGGRNTLLMYAGYKPPYELSVESLRVGLRPMKFWEEVVRRKAIPTDISQKLKYNAEQLVGSALVQEYHVMIREGLEYSYLTTGVALVLLHIPHNDPRTLMYSLCEPNIEVHNDPNYQKPKTAIARILCLALMASLSSVRDQNWRKSAKAQLKTWATSFSLVRSHIPDEELGQTPPVL
;
A
#
# COMPACT_ATOMS: atom_id res chain seq x y z
N MET A 1 -20.45 -46.78 44.97
CA MET A 1 -20.02 -46.03 43.77
C MET A 1 -21.30 -45.52 43.12
N SER A 2 -21.49 -44.19 43.02
CA SER A 2 -22.69 -43.62 42.43
C SER A 2 -22.72 -43.93 40.94
N SER A 3 -23.84 -44.43 40.42
CA SER A 3 -24.03 -44.63 38.97
C SER A 3 -23.85 -43.30 38.24
N PRO A 4 -23.15 -43.25 37.09
CA PRO A 4 -23.14 -42.07 36.24
C PRO A 4 -24.58 -41.70 35.86
N ASP A 5 -24.91 -40.42 35.93
CA ASP A 5 -26.19 -39.92 35.43
C ASP A 5 -26.12 -39.84 33.91
N TYR A 6 -26.49 -40.94 33.26
CA TYR A 6 -26.48 -41.10 31.80
C TYR A 6 -27.35 -40.05 31.10
N LYS A 7 -28.37 -39.50 31.78
CA LYS A 7 -29.23 -38.45 31.22
C LYS A 7 -28.49 -37.11 31.14
N LEU A 8 -27.71 -36.81 32.17
CA LEU A 8 -26.88 -35.61 32.26
C LEU A 8 -25.68 -35.68 31.27
N LEU A 9 -25.10 -36.87 31.09
CA LEU A 9 -24.09 -37.13 30.06
C LEU A 9 -24.64 -36.94 28.65
N PHE A 10 -25.85 -37.46 28.36
CA PHE A 10 -26.49 -37.31 27.06
C PHE A 10 -26.84 -35.86 26.72
N GLN A 11 -27.41 -35.11 27.68
CA GLN A 11 -27.69 -33.68 27.51
C GLN A 11 -26.42 -32.87 27.24
N ARG A 12 -25.34 -33.14 27.98
CA ARG A 12 -24.05 -32.49 27.74
C ARG A 12 -23.52 -32.77 26.33
N THR A 13 -23.61 -34.01 25.86
CA THR A 13 -23.18 -34.33 24.48
C THR A 13 -24.05 -33.66 23.43
N GLU A 14 -25.37 -33.55 23.61
CA GLU A 14 -26.24 -32.81 22.66
C GLU A 14 -25.91 -31.31 22.64
N GLU A 15 -25.69 -30.70 23.81
CA GLU A 15 -25.26 -29.30 23.92
C GLU A 15 -23.90 -29.07 23.27
N GLU A 16 -22.92 -29.94 23.51
CA GLU A 16 -21.59 -29.90 22.88
C GLU A 16 -21.70 -30.04 21.36
N THR A 17 -22.50 -30.99 20.88
CA THR A 17 -22.69 -31.23 19.43
C THR A 17 -23.37 -30.02 18.78
N HIS A 18 -24.40 -29.47 19.42
CA HIS A 18 -25.09 -28.28 18.92
C HIS A 18 -24.18 -27.05 18.91
N HIS A 19 -23.34 -26.87 19.94
CA HIS A 19 -22.34 -25.81 19.99
C HIS A 19 -21.31 -25.96 18.86
N LEU A 20 -20.77 -27.16 18.65
CA LEU A 20 -19.84 -27.47 17.56
C LEU A 20 -20.47 -27.21 16.19
N GLU A 21 -21.73 -27.60 15.98
CA GLU A 21 -22.45 -27.34 14.73
C GLU A 21 -22.64 -25.85 14.47
N GLN A 22 -22.98 -25.07 15.50
CA GLN A 22 -23.10 -23.62 15.40
C GLN A 22 -21.75 -22.96 15.07
N GLU A 23 -20.68 -23.39 15.72
CA GLU A 23 -19.32 -22.90 15.48
C GLU A 23 -18.86 -23.20 14.03
N ILE A 24 -19.09 -24.44 13.56
CA ILE A 24 -18.79 -24.82 12.18
C ILE A 24 -19.63 -24.01 11.18
N ALA A 25 -20.91 -23.76 11.49
CA ALA A 25 -21.79 -22.96 10.64
C ALA A 25 -21.30 -21.51 10.53
N GLN A 26 -20.83 -20.92 11.64
CA GLN A 26 -20.22 -19.59 11.65
C GLN A 26 -18.93 -19.54 10.84
N LEU A 27 -18.04 -20.53 10.98
CA LEU A 27 -16.77 -20.61 10.23
C LEU A 27 -16.97 -20.76 8.71
N LYS A 28 -18.10 -21.34 8.29
CA LYS A 28 -18.50 -21.48 6.88
C LYS A 28 -19.24 -20.26 6.35
N GLN A 29 -19.64 -19.33 7.22
CA GLN A 29 -20.38 -18.15 6.80
C GLN A 29 -19.42 -17.13 6.17
N LYS A 30 -19.86 -16.56 5.04
CA LYS A 30 -19.17 -15.41 4.44
C LYS A 30 -19.22 -14.20 5.38
N THR A 31 -18.16 -13.41 5.35
CA THR A 31 -18.06 -12.18 6.14
C THR A 31 -18.73 -11.00 5.42
N SER A 32 -19.26 -10.06 6.22
CA SER A 32 -19.56 -8.71 5.73
C SER A 32 -18.29 -7.90 5.50
N LEU A 33 -18.38 -6.73 4.85
CA LEU A 33 -17.19 -5.91 4.58
C LEU A 33 -16.41 -5.56 5.86
N LEU A 34 -17.11 -5.15 6.92
CA LEU A 34 -16.44 -4.71 8.16
C LEU A 34 -15.81 -5.89 8.90
N GLU A 35 -16.54 -7.00 9.01
CA GLU A 35 -16.01 -8.26 9.57
C GLU A 35 -14.80 -8.77 8.76
N PHE A 36 -14.86 -8.66 7.43
CA PHE A 36 -13.79 -9.04 6.53
C PHE A 36 -12.52 -8.22 6.76
N LEU A 37 -12.65 -6.88 6.78
CA LEU A 37 -11.53 -5.98 7.03
C LEU A 37 -10.93 -6.17 8.43
N GLN A 38 -11.78 -6.46 9.41
CA GLN A 38 -11.35 -6.81 10.77
C GLN A 38 -10.55 -8.11 10.77
N ALA A 39 -11.10 -9.19 10.22
CA ALA A 39 -10.45 -10.49 10.19
C ALA A 39 -9.12 -10.44 9.42
N CYS A 40 -9.08 -9.77 8.25
CA CYS A 40 -7.82 -9.58 7.52
C CYS A 40 -6.80 -8.78 8.34
N HIS A 41 -7.24 -7.75 9.07
CA HIS A 41 -6.33 -6.97 9.90
C HIS A 41 -5.76 -7.81 11.06
N GLU A 42 -6.61 -8.50 11.81
CA GLU A 42 -6.24 -9.27 12.99
C GLU A 42 -5.40 -10.50 12.65
N LEU A 43 -5.72 -11.20 11.55
CA LEU A 43 -5.08 -12.46 11.17
C LEU A 43 -3.89 -12.29 10.22
N LEU A 44 -3.86 -11.24 9.39
CA LEU A 44 -2.83 -11.05 8.36
C LEU A 44 -1.88 -9.88 8.68
N SER A 45 -2.44 -8.70 8.96
CA SER A 45 -1.68 -7.45 9.09
C SER A 45 -1.03 -7.28 10.46
N SER A 46 -1.78 -7.49 11.54
CA SER A 46 -1.29 -7.32 12.91
C SER A 46 -0.19 -8.32 13.30
N PRO A 47 -0.25 -9.61 12.89
CA PRO A 47 0.76 -10.60 13.25
C PRO A 47 2.03 -10.55 12.37
N VAL A 48 2.04 -9.72 11.32
CA VAL A 48 3.16 -9.69 10.37
C VAL A 48 4.46 -9.33 11.09
N GLN A 49 5.49 -10.14 10.87
CA GLN A 49 6.79 -9.94 11.50
C GLN A 49 7.74 -9.28 10.51
N VAL A 50 8.50 -8.29 10.98
CA VAL A 50 9.63 -7.75 10.24
C VAL A 50 10.85 -8.61 10.56
N GLY A 51 11.38 -9.31 9.55
CA GLY A 51 12.59 -10.09 9.72
C GLY A 51 13.85 -9.23 9.67
N SER A 52 14.90 -9.62 10.40
CA SER A 52 16.24 -9.05 10.24
C SER A 52 16.95 -9.71 9.06
N LEU A 53 17.59 -8.91 8.22
CA LEU A 53 18.40 -9.42 7.12
C LEU A 53 19.74 -9.94 7.68
N SER A 54 20.02 -11.24 7.56
CA SER A 54 21.31 -11.80 7.99
C SER A 54 22.45 -11.46 7.02
N THR A 55 22.14 -11.14 5.76
CA THR A 55 23.09 -10.74 4.73
C THR A 55 22.39 -9.89 3.68
N SER A 56 22.84 -8.64 3.50
CA SER A 56 22.46 -7.81 2.35
C SER A 56 22.90 -8.53 1.08
N THR A 57 21.94 -9.07 0.33
CA THR A 57 22.16 -9.27 -1.09
C THR A 57 22.22 -7.86 -1.68
N GLN A 58 23.44 -7.33 -1.77
CA GLN A 58 23.71 -6.08 -2.49
C GLN A 58 23.17 -6.29 -3.90
N SER A 59 21.95 -5.83 -4.15
CA SER A 59 21.40 -5.76 -5.48
C SER A 59 22.36 -4.88 -6.28
N ALA A 60 22.70 -5.28 -7.50
CA ALA A 60 23.66 -4.56 -8.33
C ALA A 60 23.30 -3.06 -8.33
N ILE A 61 24.22 -2.22 -7.83
CA ILE A 61 23.98 -0.79 -7.73
C ILE A 61 23.82 -0.26 -9.14
N GLN A 62 22.58 0.06 -9.51
CA GLN A 62 22.31 0.65 -10.81
C GLN A 62 22.91 2.05 -10.84
N PRO A 63 23.55 2.45 -11.96
CA PRO A 63 24.11 3.78 -12.08
C PRO A 63 23.00 4.83 -11.90
N PRO A 64 23.27 5.95 -11.21
CA PRO A 64 22.26 6.96 -10.95
C PRO A 64 21.69 7.50 -12.26
N GLN A 65 20.39 7.31 -12.46
CA GLN A 65 19.67 7.89 -13.59
C GLN A 65 19.04 9.22 -13.17
N GLY A 66 18.99 10.18 -14.10
CA GLY A 66 18.31 11.44 -13.87
C GLY A 66 16.80 11.23 -13.75
N LYS A 67 16.28 11.20 -12.53
CA LYS A 67 14.84 11.07 -12.24
C LYS A 67 14.22 12.45 -12.04
N GLN A 68 13.01 12.63 -12.57
CA GLN A 68 12.21 13.84 -12.32
C GLN A 68 11.96 13.98 -10.82
N CYS A 69 12.18 15.17 -10.28
CA CYS A 69 12.21 15.39 -8.84
C CYS A 69 11.26 16.54 -8.45
N PRO A 70 10.40 16.34 -7.43
CA PRO A 70 9.52 17.41 -6.97
C PRO A 70 10.34 18.54 -6.35
N ALA A 71 9.88 19.77 -6.51
CA ALA A 71 10.48 20.91 -5.81
C ALA A 71 10.10 20.91 -4.32
N ASN A 72 8.84 20.55 -4.03
CA ASN A 72 8.26 20.57 -2.71
C ASN A 72 7.64 19.21 -2.37
N ILE A 73 7.76 18.82 -1.10
CA ILE A 73 7.00 17.73 -0.51
C ILE A 73 6.13 18.34 0.58
N VAL A 74 4.83 18.07 0.57
CA VAL A 74 3.87 18.64 1.52
C VAL A 74 2.91 17.57 2.02
N ARG A 75 2.30 17.79 3.20
CA ARG A 75 1.28 16.88 3.71
C ARG A 75 0.02 16.96 2.85
N TRP A 76 -0.62 15.82 2.67
CA TRP A 76 -1.93 15.71 2.06
C TRP A 76 -3.02 15.84 3.14
N GLU A 77 -3.35 17.08 3.51
CA GLU A 77 -4.17 17.38 4.69
C GLU A 77 -5.61 16.85 4.62
N ASP A 78 -6.23 16.89 3.43
CA ASP A 78 -7.58 16.40 3.19
C ASP A 78 -7.65 14.90 2.85
N CYS A 79 -6.51 14.19 2.79
CA CYS A 79 -6.45 12.78 2.42
C CYS A 79 -7.38 11.91 3.27
N ALA A 80 -7.39 12.10 4.59
CA ALA A 80 -8.20 11.28 5.48
C ALA A 80 -9.71 11.48 5.25
N MET A 81 -10.12 12.72 4.97
CA MET A 81 -11.51 13.06 4.67
C MET A 81 -11.94 12.48 3.32
N LEU A 82 -11.13 12.66 2.27
CA LEU A 82 -11.40 12.09 0.94
C LEU A 82 -11.47 10.55 0.98
N GLN A 83 -10.57 9.91 1.73
CA GLN A 83 -10.59 8.46 1.93
C GLN A 83 -11.87 8.02 2.64
N GLN A 84 -12.32 8.76 3.67
CA GLN A 84 -13.55 8.46 4.38
C GLN A 84 -14.79 8.59 3.48
N GLU A 85 -14.88 9.64 2.67
CA GLU A 85 -16.01 9.84 1.74
C GLU A 85 -16.15 8.67 0.75
N VAL A 86 -15.03 8.23 0.18
CA VAL A 86 -14.99 7.07 -0.70
C VAL A 86 -15.40 5.80 0.05
N PHE A 87 -14.87 5.60 1.26
CA PHE A 87 -15.17 4.43 2.08
C PHE A 87 -16.63 4.38 2.51
N ASP A 88 -17.23 5.50 2.91
CA ASP A 88 -18.64 5.62 3.25
C ASP A 88 -19.52 5.20 2.08
N SER A 89 -19.15 5.61 0.86
CA SER A 89 -19.85 5.18 -0.35
C SER A 89 -19.71 3.67 -0.60
N VAL A 90 -18.53 3.08 -0.36
CA VAL A 90 -18.33 1.62 -0.44
C VAL A 90 -19.20 0.90 0.57
N CYS A 91 -19.20 1.35 1.83
CA CYS A 91 -20.04 0.81 2.89
C CYS A 91 -21.53 0.89 2.54
N ASN A 92 -21.98 2.00 1.96
CA ASN A 92 -23.37 2.17 1.52
C ASN A 92 -23.74 1.18 0.41
N HIS A 93 -22.92 1.03 -0.64
CA HIS A 93 -23.21 0.08 -1.72
C HIS A 93 -23.23 -1.38 -1.25
N LEU A 94 -22.36 -1.72 -0.31
CA LEU A 94 -22.28 -3.08 0.24
C LEU A 94 -23.21 -3.30 1.45
N ASN A 95 -24.02 -2.32 1.84
CA ASN A 95 -24.86 -2.34 3.04
C ASN A 95 -24.10 -2.68 4.32
N ALA A 96 -22.83 -2.29 4.42
CA ALA A 96 -21.89 -2.74 5.45
C ALA A 96 -22.25 -2.28 6.88
N THR A 97 -23.02 -1.20 7.02
CA THR A 97 -23.43 -0.60 8.30
C THR A 97 -24.91 -0.86 8.64
N GLN A 98 -25.63 -1.60 7.81
CA GLN A 98 -27.05 -1.91 8.00
C GLN A 98 -27.25 -3.06 9.00
N ALA A 99 -28.49 -3.23 9.49
CA ALA A 99 -28.83 -4.31 10.44
C ALA A 99 -28.56 -5.73 9.88
N HIS A 100 -28.63 -5.90 8.56
CA HIS A 100 -28.34 -7.14 7.85
C HIS A 100 -27.35 -6.86 6.71
N PRO A 101 -26.04 -6.82 7.00
CA PRO A 101 -25.04 -6.47 6.01
C PRO A 101 -24.83 -7.56 4.97
N SER A 102 -24.43 -7.17 3.75
CA SER A 102 -24.14 -8.12 2.66
C SER A 102 -22.93 -8.98 3.02
N ARG A 103 -23.12 -10.31 3.06
CA ARG A 103 -22.08 -11.30 3.39
C ARG A 103 -21.47 -11.90 2.12
N LEU A 104 -20.56 -11.15 1.50
CA LEU A 104 -20.02 -11.46 0.17
C LEU A 104 -18.58 -11.99 0.19
N PHE A 105 -17.83 -11.72 1.25
CA PHE A 105 -16.38 -11.91 1.31
C PHE A 105 -15.97 -13.25 1.91
N LEU A 106 -14.67 -13.55 1.86
CA LEU A 106 -14.07 -14.78 2.37
C LEU A 106 -14.50 -15.07 3.81
N THR A 107 -14.63 -16.35 4.15
CA THR A 107 -14.90 -16.76 5.53
C THR A 107 -13.65 -16.59 6.39
N SER A 108 -13.80 -16.53 7.71
CA SER A 108 -12.66 -16.45 8.63
C SER A 108 -11.67 -17.61 8.41
N LEU A 109 -12.18 -18.83 8.15
CA LEU A 109 -11.33 -19.99 7.84
C LEU A 109 -10.50 -19.81 6.56
N ASN A 110 -11.05 -19.17 5.53
CA ASN A 110 -10.27 -18.87 4.33
C ASN A 110 -9.16 -17.85 4.61
N ILE A 111 -9.44 -16.85 5.45
CA ILE A 111 -8.46 -15.83 5.86
C ILE A 111 -7.35 -16.45 6.71
N GLU A 112 -7.68 -17.34 7.65
CA GLU A 112 -6.71 -18.13 8.41
C GLU A 112 -5.82 -18.99 7.50
N GLY A 113 -6.42 -19.57 6.45
CA GLY A 113 -5.66 -20.29 5.42
C GLY A 113 -4.62 -19.40 4.74
N VAL A 114 -4.97 -18.15 4.42
CA VAL A 114 -4.00 -17.17 3.87
C VAL A 114 -2.95 -16.81 4.91
N ALA A 115 -3.34 -16.64 6.18
CA ALA A 115 -2.41 -16.33 7.28
C ALA A 115 -1.29 -17.37 7.40
N SER A 116 -1.60 -18.65 7.15
CA SER A 116 -0.63 -19.74 7.20
C SER A 116 0.47 -19.66 6.13
N LEU A 117 0.25 -18.88 5.06
CA LEU A 117 1.20 -18.67 3.96
C LEU A 117 2.10 -17.44 4.16
N ILE A 118 1.79 -16.58 5.13
CA ILE A 118 2.54 -15.36 5.38
C ILE A 118 3.89 -15.69 6.01
N THR A 119 4.95 -15.13 5.45
CA THR A 119 6.32 -15.23 5.99
C THR A 119 6.79 -13.87 6.48
N PRO A 120 7.77 -13.80 7.41
CA PRO A 120 8.32 -12.53 7.85
C PRO A 120 8.87 -11.69 6.69
N LEU A 121 8.77 -10.37 6.79
CA LEU A 121 9.19 -9.43 5.74
C LEU A 121 10.72 -9.24 5.73
N TYR A 122 11.46 -10.28 5.32
CA TYR A 122 12.92 -10.30 5.26
C TYR A 122 13.47 -10.14 3.83
N SER A 123 12.65 -10.02 2.79
CA SER A 123 13.13 -9.87 1.41
C SER A 123 12.15 -9.11 0.54
N GLN A 124 12.62 -8.64 -0.61
CA GLN A 124 11.76 -8.06 -1.65
C GLN A 124 10.64 -9.02 -2.05
N TRP A 125 10.99 -10.30 -2.25
CA TRP A 125 10.02 -11.34 -2.58
C TRP A 125 8.99 -11.54 -1.47
N ALA A 126 9.41 -11.55 -0.19
CA ALA A 126 8.49 -11.68 0.93
C ALA A 126 7.51 -10.51 1.01
N LEU A 127 7.96 -9.28 0.74
CA LEU A 127 7.06 -8.11 0.63
C LEU A 127 6.11 -8.23 -0.55
N GLU A 128 6.59 -8.59 -1.74
CA GLU A 128 5.74 -8.80 -2.92
C GLU A 128 4.65 -9.84 -2.63
N HIS A 129 5.03 -10.97 -2.03
CA HIS A 129 4.12 -12.05 -1.69
C HIS A 129 3.10 -11.61 -0.64
N TYR A 130 3.54 -10.93 0.41
CA TYR A 130 2.66 -10.36 1.42
C TYR A 130 1.62 -9.42 0.80
N GLU A 131 2.06 -8.43 0.00
CA GLU A 131 1.14 -7.47 -0.65
C GLU A 131 0.15 -8.19 -1.57
N GLN A 132 0.62 -9.15 -2.38
CA GLN A 132 -0.23 -9.87 -3.32
C GLN A 132 -1.36 -10.63 -2.61
N PHE A 133 -1.03 -11.39 -1.56
CA PHE A 133 -1.99 -12.29 -0.91
C PHE A 133 -2.83 -11.64 0.19
N THR A 134 -2.30 -10.64 0.89
CA THR A 134 -2.96 -10.05 2.06
C THR A 134 -3.64 -8.72 1.77
N VAL A 135 -3.28 -8.06 0.66
CA VAL A 135 -3.81 -6.75 0.29
C VAL A 135 -4.44 -6.79 -1.10
N GLN A 136 -3.65 -7.01 -2.15
CA GLN A 136 -4.08 -6.85 -3.53
C GLN A 136 -5.22 -7.80 -3.93
N ALA A 137 -5.13 -9.08 -3.54
CA ALA A 137 -6.18 -10.06 -3.79
C ALA A 137 -7.50 -9.65 -3.12
N HIS A 138 -7.43 -9.09 -1.92
CA HIS A 138 -8.61 -8.66 -1.16
C HIS A 138 -9.21 -7.36 -1.69
N VAL A 139 -8.37 -6.39 -2.10
CA VAL A 139 -8.83 -5.19 -2.80
C VAL A 139 -9.52 -5.57 -4.12
N SER A 140 -8.93 -6.46 -4.91
CA SER A 140 -9.53 -6.99 -6.14
C SER A 140 -10.88 -7.67 -5.88
N SER A 141 -11.00 -8.44 -4.80
CA SER A 141 -12.25 -9.09 -4.40
C SER A 141 -13.33 -8.05 -4.09
N ILE A 142 -13.01 -7.00 -3.32
CA ILE A 142 -13.97 -5.94 -3.00
C ILE A 142 -14.40 -5.18 -4.26
N VAL A 143 -13.47 -4.84 -5.14
CA VAL A 143 -13.81 -4.16 -6.41
C VAL A 143 -14.65 -5.04 -7.32
N SER A 144 -14.41 -6.36 -7.34
CA SER A 144 -15.22 -7.31 -8.12
C SER A 144 -16.68 -7.31 -7.64
N GLU A 145 -16.92 -7.32 -6.33
CA GLU A 145 -18.27 -7.20 -5.78
C GLU A 145 -18.91 -5.85 -6.07
N LEU A 146 -18.16 -4.75 -6.02
CA LEU A 146 -18.65 -3.43 -6.43
C LEU A 146 -19.01 -3.38 -7.93
N CYS A 147 -18.30 -4.10 -8.79
CA CYS A 147 -18.63 -4.18 -10.22
C CYS A 147 -19.96 -4.89 -10.48
N ASN A 148 -20.37 -5.81 -9.60
CA ASN A 148 -21.66 -6.49 -9.68
C ASN A 148 -22.85 -5.58 -9.31
N ILE A 149 -22.58 -4.39 -8.73
CA ILE A 149 -23.60 -3.41 -8.34
C ILE A 149 -23.60 -2.27 -9.38
N PRO A 150 -24.63 -2.14 -10.24
CA PRO A 150 -24.62 -1.15 -11.31
C PRO A 150 -24.40 0.30 -10.85
N ALA A 151 -24.99 0.69 -9.71
CA ALA A 151 -24.83 2.02 -9.13
C ALA A 151 -23.38 2.29 -8.69
N ALA A 152 -22.73 1.32 -8.04
CA ALA A 152 -21.33 1.43 -7.62
C ALA A 152 -20.37 1.44 -8.81
N ARG A 153 -20.60 0.53 -9.77
CA ARG A 153 -19.83 0.45 -11.02
C ARG A 153 -19.86 1.78 -11.79
N GLN A 154 -21.03 2.42 -11.87
CA GLN A 154 -21.19 3.73 -12.50
C GLN A 154 -20.52 4.83 -11.67
N GLN A 155 -20.75 4.88 -10.35
CA GLN A 155 -20.22 5.92 -9.49
C GLN A 155 -18.70 5.97 -9.52
N PHE A 156 -18.03 4.81 -9.40
CA PHE A 156 -16.57 4.70 -9.37
C PHE A 156 -15.93 4.47 -10.75
N ARG A 157 -16.74 4.45 -11.82
CA ARG A 157 -16.31 4.22 -13.21
C ARG A 157 -15.51 2.93 -13.40
N LEU A 158 -15.85 1.84 -12.71
CA LEU A 158 -14.97 0.68 -12.51
C LEU A 158 -14.63 -0.15 -13.76
N GLY A 159 -15.24 0.10 -14.92
CA GLY A 159 -15.06 -0.79 -16.07
C GLY A 159 -15.48 -2.21 -15.69
N ASP A 160 -14.65 -3.21 -15.98
CA ASP A 160 -14.84 -4.62 -15.59
C ASP A 160 -14.04 -5.01 -14.33
N GLY A 161 -13.52 -4.02 -13.58
CA GLY A 161 -12.78 -4.22 -12.33
C GLY A 161 -11.37 -3.65 -12.36
N ILE A 162 -10.52 -4.14 -11.47
CA ILE A 162 -9.10 -3.78 -11.42
C ILE A 162 -8.20 -5.01 -11.52
N LEU A 163 -6.99 -4.82 -12.02
CA LEU A 163 -5.96 -5.82 -12.16
C LEU A 163 -4.65 -5.29 -11.59
N PHE A 164 -4.03 -6.07 -10.70
CA PHE A 164 -2.67 -5.84 -10.26
C PHE A 164 -1.72 -6.63 -11.17
N ASP A 165 -0.74 -5.95 -11.76
CA ASP A 165 0.22 -6.52 -12.69
C ASP A 165 1.65 -6.08 -12.29
N LYS A 166 2.65 -6.88 -12.66
CA LYS A 166 4.07 -6.48 -12.58
C LYS A 166 4.48 -5.57 -13.74
N HIS A 167 3.65 -5.49 -14.79
CA HIS A 167 3.95 -4.72 -15.99
C HIS A 167 2.94 -3.59 -16.23
N ALA A 168 3.45 -2.40 -16.54
CA ALA A 168 2.65 -1.41 -17.24
C ALA A 168 2.69 -1.76 -18.72
N ASN A 169 1.54 -2.19 -19.26
CA ASN A 169 1.37 -2.35 -20.70
C ASN A 169 1.36 -0.95 -21.35
N SER A 170 2.53 -0.32 -21.48
CA SER A 170 2.63 0.95 -22.18
C SER A 170 2.46 0.70 -23.67
N SER A 171 1.40 1.24 -24.25
CA SER A 171 1.26 1.31 -25.70
C SER A 171 1.88 2.61 -26.16
N GLU A 172 3.20 2.59 -26.37
CA GLU A 172 3.87 3.47 -27.30
C GLU A 172 4.59 2.56 -28.30
N GLU A 173 4.42 2.83 -29.59
CA GLU A 173 5.14 2.15 -30.67
C GLU A 173 6.64 2.37 -30.44
N ASP A 174 7.32 1.30 -30.02
CA ASP A 174 8.76 1.26 -29.86
C ASP A 174 9.43 1.42 -31.24
N LEU A 175 9.94 2.62 -31.53
CA LEU A 175 10.82 2.83 -32.69
C LEU A 175 12.22 2.20 -32.53
N TYR A 176 12.50 1.52 -31.41
CA TYR A 176 13.76 0.77 -31.21
C TYR A 176 13.56 -0.49 -30.33
N PRO A 177 13.40 -1.69 -30.91
CA PRO A 177 13.17 -2.94 -30.18
C PRO A 177 14.49 -3.59 -29.70
N LEU A 178 15.29 -2.88 -28.90
CA LEU A 178 16.50 -3.44 -28.29
C LEU A 178 16.67 -2.98 -26.85
N SER A 179 15.72 -3.31 -25.98
CA SER A 179 15.97 -3.58 -24.57
C SER A 179 14.75 -4.29 -23.96
N PRO A 180 14.85 -5.56 -23.53
CA PRO A 180 13.87 -6.09 -22.59
C PRO A 180 13.88 -5.15 -21.38
N ARG A 181 12.74 -4.55 -21.02
CA ARG A 181 12.67 -3.78 -19.78
C ARG A 181 13.05 -4.74 -18.65
N PRO A 182 14.14 -4.49 -17.90
CA PRO A 182 14.39 -5.30 -16.73
C PRO A 182 13.17 -5.13 -15.82
N SER A 183 12.56 -6.26 -15.46
CA SER A 183 11.61 -6.34 -14.36
C SER A 183 12.18 -5.53 -13.19
N GLN A 184 11.55 -4.41 -12.82
CA GLN A 184 11.86 -3.77 -11.55
C GLN A 184 11.06 -4.50 -10.49
N PRO A 185 11.68 -5.37 -9.66
CA PRO A 185 10.97 -6.09 -8.60
C PRO A 185 10.36 -5.13 -7.55
N ASP A 186 10.78 -3.87 -7.59
CA ASP A 186 10.37 -2.81 -6.67
C ASP A 186 8.96 -2.24 -6.90
N GLN A 187 8.20 -2.69 -7.90
CA GLN A 187 6.93 -2.03 -8.25
C GLN A 187 5.82 -2.99 -8.72
N SER A 188 4.56 -2.61 -8.44
CA SER A 188 3.36 -3.21 -9.00
C SER A 188 2.47 -2.13 -9.64
N CYS A 189 1.88 -2.44 -10.79
CA CYS A 189 0.97 -1.59 -11.53
C CYS A 189 -0.47 -1.97 -11.23
N ILE A 190 -1.36 -0.98 -11.15
CA ILE A 190 -2.79 -1.20 -10.95
C ILE A 190 -3.51 -0.66 -12.18
N HIS A 191 -4.22 -1.54 -12.88
CA HIS A 191 -4.97 -1.23 -14.07
C HIS A 191 -6.46 -1.33 -13.80
N GLN A 192 -7.25 -0.47 -14.43
CA GLN A 192 -8.66 -0.67 -14.65
C GLN A 192 -8.86 -1.61 -15.85
N VAL A 193 -9.72 -2.61 -15.69
CA VAL A 193 -10.06 -3.57 -16.73
C VAL A 193 -11.21 -3.04 -17.59
N GLY A 194 -11.11 -3.23 -18.90
CA GLY A 194 -12.14 -2.87 -19.86
C GLY A 194 -11.73 -3.26 -21.28
N GLY A 195 -12.30 -2.62 -22.30
CA GLY A 195 -11.94 -2.89 -23.70
C GLY A 195 -10.43 -2.71 -23.97
N ARG A 196 -9.79 -1.77 -23.28
CA ARG A 196 -8.34 -1.69 -23.13
C ARG A 196 -8.01 -1.32 -21.69
N ASN A 197 -7.09 -2.06 -21.09
CA ASN A 197 -6.67 -1.80 -19.71
C ASN A 197 -6.06 -0.40 -19.60
N THR A 198 -6.51 0.36 -18.60
CA THR A 198 -6.05 1.72 -18.33
C THR A 198 -5.29 1.74 -17.02
N LEU A 199 -4.05 2.23 -17.04
CA LEU A 199 -3.22 2.35 -15.86
C LEU A 199 -3.80 3.39 -14.89
N LEU A 200 -4.07 2.98 -13.65
CA LEU A 200 -4.62 3.85 -12.60
C LEU A 200 -3.52 4.43 -11.71
N MET A 201 -2.64 3.57 -11.20
CA MET A 201 -1.57 3.97 -10.29
C MET A 201 -0.47 2.91 -10.19
N TYR A 202 0.65 3.28 -9.57
CA TYR A 202 1.72 2.37 -9.17
C TYR A 202 1.76 2.18 -7.66
N ALA A 203 2.24 1.01 -7.26
CA ALA A 203 2.62 0.65 -5.91
C ALA A 203 4.13 0.43 -5.85
N GLY A 204 4.84 1.29 -5.12
CA GLY A 204 6.28 1.18 -4.87
C GLY A 204 6.56 0.32 -3.64
N TYR A 205 7.40 -0.70 -3.78
CA TYR A 205 7.74 -1.64 -2.72
C TYR A 205 9.11 -1.32 -2.15
N LYS A 206 9.14 -1.08 -0.83
CA LYS A 206 10.37 -0.87 -0.06
C LYS A 206 10.32 -1.69 1.23
N PRO A 207 10.93 -2.88 1.26
CA PRO A 207 10.90 -3.74 2.43
C PRO A 207 11.36 -3.03 3.71
N PRO A 208 10.87 -3.42 4.89
CA PRO A 208 11.18 -2.72 6.13
C PRO A 208 12.68 -2.68 6.48
N TYR A 209 13.44 -3.70 6.10
CA TYR A 209 14.90 -3.72 6.29
C TYR A 209 15.61 -2.69 5.40
N GLU A 210 14.98 -2.30 4.29
CA GLU A 210 15.47 -1.31 3.33
C GLU A 210 15.02 0.11 3.67
N LEU A 211 13.77 0.26 4.10
CA LEU A 211 13.16 1.51 4.51
C LEU A 211 12.27 1.27 5.74
N SER A 212 12.77 1.64 6.91
CA SER A 212 12.05 1.44 8.17
C SER A 212 10.92 2.45 8.35
N VAL A 213 9.94 2.11 9.20
CA VAL A 213 8.83 3.01 9.57
C VAL A 213 9.36 4.23 10.34
N GLU A 214 10.40 4.05 11.14
CA GLU A 214 11.07 5.13 11.86
C GLU A 214 11.73 6.12 10.89
N SER A 215 12.38 5.60 9.84
CA SER A 215 12.93 6.44 8.77
C SER A 215 11.83 7.19 8.03
N LEU A 216 10.68 6.54 7.76
CA LEU A 216 9.51 7.21 7.18
C LEU A 216 9.00 8.35 8.06
N ARG A 217 8.79 8.11 9.36
CA ARG A 217 8.30 9.13 10.32
C ARG A 217 9.21 10.36 10.40
N VAL A 218 10.53 10.15 10.34
CA VAL A 218 11.51 11.25 10.43
C VAL A 218 11.76 11.92 9.09
N GLY A 219 11.88 11.14 8.01
CA GLY A 219 12.17 11.64 6.66
C GLY A 219 10.97 12.30 5.98
N LEU A 220 9.73 11.93 6.33
CA LEU A 220 8.51 12.54 5.78
C LEU A 220 8.10 13.78 6.56
N ARG A 221 8.47 14.95 6.04
CA ARG A 221 8.02 16.26 6.53
C ARG A 221 7.71 17.21 5.38
N PRO A 222 6.86 18.24 5.59
CA PRO A 222 6.78 19.36 4.67
C PRO A 222 8.16 20.01 4.49
N MET A 223 8.59 20.16 3.24
CA MET A 223 9.90 20.73 2.93
C MET A 223 10.00 21.21 1.48
N LYS A 224 10.87 22.20 1.26
CA LYS A 224 11.41 22.54 -0.06
C LYS A 224 12.42 21.48 -0.45
N PHE A 225 11.93 20.30 -0.82
CA PHE A 225 12.72 19.08 -1.02
C PHE A 225 13.98 19.27 -1.86
N TRP A 226 13.88 20.01 -2.96
CA TRP A 226 15.05 20.27 -3.81
C TRP A 226 16.14 21.07 -3.09
N GLU A 227 15.78 22.06 -2.27
CA GLU A 227 16.72 22.93 -1.58
C GLU A 227 17.29 22.26 -0.33
N GLU A 228 16.43 21.61 0.45
CA GLU A 228 16.74 21.10 1.78
C GLU A 228 17.39 19.71 1.76
N VAL A 229 17.05 18.87 0.79
CA VAL A 229 17.54 17.48 0.71
C VAL A 229 18.46 17.29 -0.49
N VAL A 230 17.98 17.57 -1.69
CA VAL A 230 18.73 17.24 -2.93
C VAL A 230 20.00 18.09 -3.08
N ARG A 231 19.94 19.39 -2.75
CA ARG A 231 21.11 20.30 -2.84
C ARG A 231 22.02 20.25 -1.62
N ARG A 232 21.64 19.54 -0.56
CA ARG A 232 22.40 19.51 0.69
C ARG A 232 23.64 18.64 0.52
N LYS A 233 24.80 19.29 0.39
CA LYS A 233 26.10 18.60 0.23
C LYS A 233 26.80 18.28 1.55
N ALA A 234 26.52 19.04 2.60
CA ALA A 234 27.18 18.88 3.89
C ALA A 234 26.48 17.78 4.70
N ILE A 235 27.20 16.69 4.93
CA ILE A 235 26.77 15.60 5.82
C ILE A 235 27.05 16.03 7.27
N PRO A 236 26.04 16.03 8.16
CA PRO A 236 26.26 16.34 9.57
C PRO A 236 27.24 15.36 10.23
N THR A 237 28.09 15.87 11.12
CA THR A 237 29.02 15.05 11.91
C THR A 237 28.41 14.56 13.22
N ASP A 238 27.42 15.30 13.76
CA ASP A 238 26.64 14.85 14.92
C ASP A 238 25.79 13.64 14.55
N ILE A 239 25.82 12.59 15.37
CA ILE A 239 25.17 11.30 15.08
C ILE A 239 23.66 11.47 14.92
N SER A 240 23.02 12.21 15.83
CA SER A 240 21.57 12.45 15.80
C SER A 240 21.14 13.17 14.51
N GLN A 241 21.85 14.24 14.15
CA GLN A 241 21.61 14.96 12.91
C GLN A 241 21.93 14.14 11.66
N LYS A 242 22.95 13.28 11.72
CA LYS A 242 23.34 12.39 10.62
C LYS A 242 22.27 11.33 10.35
N LEU A 243 21.71 10.71 11.39
CA LEU A 243 20.60 9.76 11.25
C LEU A 243 19.37 10.42 10.62
N LYS A 244 19.04 11.66 11.02
CA LYS A 244 17.96 12.44 10.38
C LYS A 244 18.25 12.71 8.91
N TYR A 245 19.47 13.16 8.59
CA TYR A 245 19.92 13.38 7.22
C TYR A 245 19.80 12.11 6.37
N ASN A 246 20.24 10.95 6.90
CA ASN A 246 20.14 9.67 6.23
C ASN A 246 18.68 9.29 5.95
N ALA A 247 17.78 9.46 6.93
CA ALA A 247 16.35 9.22 6.75
C ALA A 247 15.74 10.13 5.66
N GLU A 248 16.05 11.42 5.66
CA GLU A 248 15.60 12.36 4.63
C GLU A 248 16.07 11.95 3.22
N GLN A 249 17.33 11.52 3.08
CA GLN A 249 17.88 11.07 1.80
C GLN A 249 17.22 9.76 1.33
N LEU A 250 17.05 8.77 2.22
CA LEU A 250 16.44 7.48 1.90
C LEU A 250 14.99 7.62 1.47
N VAL A 251 14.18 8.30 2.30
CA VAL A 251 12.76 8.58 2.01
C VAL A 251 12.65 9.40 0.74
N GLY A 252 13.46 10.45 0.60
CA GLY A 252 13.48 11.30 -0.58
C GLY A 252 13.77 10.52 -1.87
N SER A 253 14.75 9.61 -1.85
CA SER A 253 15.09 8.77 -3.00
C SER A 253 13.96 7.82 -3.39
N ALA A 254 13.29 7.23 -2.40
CA ALA A 254 12.14 6.36 -2.62
C ALA A 254 10.96 7.13 -3.23
N LEU A 255 10.64 8.32 -2.70
CA LEU A 255 9.57 9.18 -3.24
C LEU A 255 9.86 9.66 -4.66
N VAL A 256 11.11 10.02 -4.96
CA VAL A 256 11.51 10.47 -6.30
C VAL A 256 11.39 9.35 -7.34
N GLN A 257 11.61 8.10 -6.93
CA GLN A 257 11.38 6.95 -7.80
C GLN A 257 9.91 6.85 -8.22
N GLU A 258 8.98 6.90 -7.27
CA GLU A 258 7.55 6.81 -7.56
C GLU A 258 7.05 8.07 -8.30
N TYR A 259 7.42 9.26 -7.83
CA TYR A 259 7.08 10.52 -8.45
C TYR A 259 7.52 10.61 -9.92
N HIS A 260 8.72 10.10 -10.23
CA HIS A 260 9.21 10.07 -11.61
C HIS A 260 8.29 9.26 -12.52
N VAL A 261 7.80 8.11 -12.04
CA VAL A 261 6.85 7.27 -12.78
C VAL A 261 5.51 7.98 -12.91
N MET A 262 4.99 8.60 -11.84
CA MET A 262 3.75 9.38 -11.89
C MET A 262 3.80 10.49 -12.96
N ILE A 263 4.90 11.24 -13.04
CA ILE A 263 5.09 12.26 -14.09
C ILE A 263 5.23 11.64 -15.49
N ARG A 264 5.92 10.50 -15.61
CA ARG A 264 6.14 9.84 -16.90
C ARG A 264 4.84 9.28 -17.47
N GLU A 265 4.04 8.64 -16.64
CA GLU A 265 2.78 7.97 -17.03
C GLU A 265 1.56 8.90 -16.91
N GLY A 266 1.69 10.05 -16.26
CA GLY A 266 0.60 11.03 -16.14
C GLY A 266 -0.39 10.68 -15.03
N LEU A 267 0.09 10.09 -13.93
CA LEU A 267 -0.73 9.58 -12.85
C LEU A 267 -0.95 10.64 -11.78
N GLU A 268 -2.18 10.67 -11.26
CA GLU A 268 -2.54 11.58 -10.17
C GLU A 268 -2.19 10.98 -8.81
N TYR A 269 -2.42 9.68 -8.64
CA TYR A 269 -2.22 8.96 -7.39
C TYR A 269 -1.22 7.80 -7.56
N SER A 270 -0.56 7.48 -6.46
CA SER A 270 0.33 6.32 -6.32
C SER A 270 0.51 6.05 -4.82
N TYR A 271 1.13 4.95 -4.44
CA TYR A 271 1.54 4.74 -3.07
C TYR A 271 2.86 3.99 -2.98
N LEU A 272 3.51 4.14 -1.83
CA LEU A 272 4.65 3.33 -1.42
C LEU A 272 4.24 2.47 -0.22
N THR A 273 4.70 1.22 -0.17
CA THR A 273 4.43 0.28 0.94
C THR A 273 5.72 -0.36 1.43
N THR A 274 5.78 -0.55 2.75
CA THR A 274 6.76 -1.41 3.42
C THR A 274 6.15 -2.72 3.92
N GLY A 275 4.86 -2.95 3.65
CA GLY A 275 4.06 -4.05 4.21
C GLY A 275 3.48 -3.74 5.60
N VAL A 276 4.13 -2.86 6.37
CA VAL A 276 3.68 -2.40 7.70
C VAL A 276 3.29 -0.92 7.75
N ALA A 277 3.73 -0.13 6.77
CA ALA A 277 3.35 1.26 6.59
C ALA A 277 3.08 1.56 5.11
N LEU A 278 2.22 2.55 4.87
CA LEU A 278 1.84 3.05 3.55
C LEU A 278 2.14 4.54 3.45
N VAL A 279 2.60 5.01 2.30
CA VAL A 279 2.69 6.42 1.96
C VAL A 279 1.82 6.67 0.74
N LEU A 280 0.65 7.26 0.94
CA LEU A 280 -0.25 7.63 -0.15
C LEU A 280 0.28 8.92 -0.80
N LEU A 281 0.32 8.94 -2.12
CA LEU A 281 0.92 10.02 -2.91
C LEU A 281 -0.11 10.65 -3.84
N HIS A 282 -0.04 11.98 -3.94
CA HIS A 282 -0.87 12.76 -4.86
C HIS A 282 -0.04 13.88 -5.51
N ILE A 283 -0.20 14.05 -6.82
CA ILE A 283 0.36 15.21 -7.54
C ILE A 283 -0.82 16.10 -7.94
N PRO A 284 -0.92 17.34 -7.46
CA PRO A 284 -1.96 18.27 -7.90
C PRO A 284 -1.89 18.53 -9.41
N HIS A 285 -3.03 18.61 -10.09
CA HIS A 285 -3.08 18.85 -11.54
C HIS A 285 -2.38 20.16 -11.94
N ASN A 286 -2.58 21.23 -11.15
CA ASN A 286 -2.12 22.58 -11.47
C ASN A 286 -0.72 22.90 -10.95
N ASP A 287 -0.17 22.07 -10.06
CA ASP A 287 1.19 22.23 -9.53
C ASP A 287 1.94 20.89 -9.57
N PRO A 288 2.49 20.51 -10.74
CA PRO A 288 3.27 19.29 -10.85
C PRO A 288 4.53 19.33 -9.99
N ARG A 289 4.99 20.50 -9.52
CA ARG A 289 6.24 20.63 -8.74
C ARG A 289 6.09 20.19 -7.29
N THR A 290 4.87 19.91 -6.85
CA THR A 290 4.56 19.53 -5.48
C THR A 290 4.10 18.07 -5.45
N LEU A 291 4.71 17.30 -4.55
CA LEU A 291 4.25 15.95 -4.18
C LEU A 291 3.58 16.02 -2.81
N MET A 292 2.29 15.69 -2.77
CA MET A 292 1.53 15.57 -1.54
C MET A 292 1.65 14.15 -1.00
N TYR A 293 1.83 13.98 0.32
CA TYR A 293 1.96 12.68 0.96
C TYR A 293 1.06 12.53 2.18
N SER A 294 0.59 11.31 2.43
CA SER A 294 -0.03 10.89 3.69
C SER A 294 0.63 9.60 4.17
N LEU A 295 1.29 9.63 5.33
CA LEU A 295 1.81 8.44 5.99
C LEU A 295 0.67 7.74 6.73
N CYS A 296 0.49 6.45 6.50
CA CYS A 296 -0.48 5.62 7.18
C CYS A 296 0.23 4.43 7.82
N GLU A 297 -0.14 4.12 9.06
CA GLU A 297 0.42 3.01 9.83
C GLU A 297 -0.73 2.11 10.30
N PRO A 298 -1.25 1.22 9.44
CA PRO A 298 -2.51 0.51 9.70
C PRO A 298 -2.55 -0.20 11.05
N ASN A 299 -1.48 -0.88 11.44
CA ASN A 299 -1.41 -1.61 12.72
C ASN A 299 -1.52 -0.67 13.93
N ILE A 300 -0.98 0.55 13.85
CA ILE A 300 -1.05 1.53 14.94
C ILE A 300 -2.39 2.27 14.92
N GLU A 301 -2.86 2.66 13.74
CA GLU A 301 -4.12 3.40 13.58
C GLU A 301 -5.34 2.60 14.02
N VAL A 302 -5.35 1.30 13.72
CA VAL A 302 -6.42 0.37 14.13
C VAL A 302 -6.27 0.01 15.61
N HIS A 303 -5.06 -0.25 16.10
CA HIS A 303 -4.85 -0.50 17.53
C HIS A 303 -5.33 0.68 18.41
N ASN A 304 -5.07 1.92 17.97
CA ASN A 304 -5.46 3.12 18.73
C ASN A 304 -6.96 3.44 18.66
N ASP A 305 -7.63 3.11 17.55
CA ASP A 305 -9.08 3.29 17.39
C ASP A 305 -9.61 2.20 16.44
N PRO A 306 -10.05 1.04 17.00
CA PRO A 306 -10.45 -0.17 16.28
C PRO A 306 -11.86 -0.03 15.66
N ASN A 307 -12.09 1.09 14.99
CA ASN A 307 -13.31 1.37 14.26
C ASN A 307 -13.12 1.08 12.78
N TYR A 308 -13.61 -0.08 12.34
CA TYR A 308 -13.55 -0.54 10.95
C TYR A 308 -14.49 0.20 9.99
N GLN A 309 -15.35 1.10 10.49
CA GLN A 309 -16.10 2.04 9.64
C GLN A 309 -15.20 3.18 9.10
N LYS A 310 -13.95 3.26 9.56
CA LYS A 310 -12.93 4.16 9.01
C LYS A 310 -11.95 3.36 8.14
N PRO A 311 -11.46 3.91 7.01
CA PRO A 311 -10.56 3.21 6.11
C PRO A 311 -9.12 3.20 6.63
N LYS A 312 -8.86 2.56 7.77
CA LYS A 312 -7.53 2.54 8.43
C LYS A 312 -6.69 1.31 8.11
N THR A 313 -7.33 0.22 7.68
CA THR A 313 -6.61 -0.99 7.29
C THR A 313 -5.87 -0.76 5.96
N ALA A 314 -4.80 -1.52 5.70
CA ALA A 314 -4.07 -1.43 4.43
C ALA A 314 -4.99 -1.67 3.22
N ILE A 315 -5.87 -2.67 3.32
CA ILE A 315 -6.89 -2.98 2.31
C ILE A 315 -7.81 -1.78 2.07
N ALA A 316 -8.35 -1.17 3.13
CA ALA A 316 -9.28 -0.05 2.98
C ALA A 316 -8.59 1.19 2.38
N ARG A 317 -7.36 1.50 2.80
CA ARG A 317 -6.57 2.63 2.25
C ARG A 317 -6.30 2.45 0.76
N ILE A 318 -5.81 1.28 0.37
CA ILE A 318 -5.47 0.99 -1.04
C ILE A 318 -6.74 0.89 -1.90
N LEU A 319 -7.82 0.31 -1.37
CA LEU A 319 -9.12 0.31 -2.02
C LEU A 319 -9.59 1.74 -2.31
N CYS A 320 -9.63 2.60 -1.29
CA CYS A 320 -10.09 3.97 -1.47
C CYS A 320 -9.20 4.74 -2.45
N LEU A 321 -7.87 4.56 -2.38
CA LEU A 321 -6.96 5.20 -3.33
C LEU A 321 -7.17 4.70 -4.76
N ALA A 322 -7.43 3.40 -4.96
CA ALA A 322 -7.71 2.82 -6.27
C ALA A 322 -9.02 3.36 -6.86
N LEU A 323 -10.05 3.54 -6.03
CA LEU A 323 -11.33 4.14 -6.43
C LEU A 323 -11.20 5.64 -6.72
N MET A 324 -10.36 6.36 -5.97
CA MET A 324 -10.00 7.75 -6.32
C MET A 324 -9.28 7.81 -7.66
N ALA A 325 -8.35 6.88 -7.91
CA ALA A 325 -7.62 6.80 -9.17
C ALA A 325 -8.51 6.44 -10.36
N SER A 326 -9.52 5.57 -10.19
CA SER A 326 -10.48 5.24 -11.26
C SER A 326 -11.39 6.41 -11.64
N LEU A 327 -11.58 7.36 -10.74
CA LEU A 327 -12.29 8.62 -11.01
C LEU A 327 -11.40 9.64 -11.72
N SER A 328 -10.09 9.53 -11.54
CA SER A 328 -9.10 10.39 -12.20
C SER A 328 -8.86 9.97 -13.65
N SER A 329 -8.58 10.95 -14.51
CA SER A 329 -8.12 10.67 -15.88
C SER A 329 -6.60 10.70 -15.94
N VAL A 330 -6.00 9.77 -16.67
CA VAL A 330 -4.56 9.82 -16.96
C VAL A 330 -4.24 11.09 -17.73
N ARG A 331 -3.24 11.83 -17.26
CA ARG A 331 -2.87 13.13 -17.81
C ARG A 331 -2.24 12.97 -19.19
N ASP A 332 -2.68 13.81 -20.11
CA ASP A 332 -2.29 13.72 -21.51
C ASP A 332 -0.79 14.04 -21.74
N GLN A 333 -0.34 13.84 -22.99
CA GLN A 333 1.05 14.10 -23.35
C GLN A 333 1.44 15.59 -23.23
N ASN A 334 0.49 16.51 -23.39
CA ASN A 334 0.75 17.94 -23.30
C ASN A 334 1.03 18.33 -21.86
N TRP A 335 0.20 17.86 -20.92
CA TRP A 335 0.43 18.04 -19.49
C TRP A 335 1.76 17.44 -19.08
N ARG A 336 2.07 16.20 -19.50
CA ARG A 336 3.33 15.53 -19.14
C ARG A 336 4.57 16.28 -19.65
N LYS A 337 4.54 16.78 -20.89
CA LYS A 337 5.64 17.60 -21.45
C LYS A 337 5.80 18.91 -20.67
N SER A 338 4.70 19.59 -20.38
CA SER A 338 4.69 20.84 -19.59
C SER A 338 5.23 20.62 -18.17
N ALA A 339 4.80 19.55 -17.50
CA ALA A 339 5.29 19.17 -16.18
C ALA A 339 6.80 18.91 -16.20
N LYS A 340 7.29 18.05 -17.12
CA LYS A 340 8.73 17.74 -17.25
C LYS A 340 9.59 18.98 -17.51
N ALA A 341 9.09 19.99 -18.22
CA ALA A 341 9.83 21.23 -18.48
C ALA A 341 10.03 22.11 -17.23
N GLN A 342 9.18 21.96 -16.22
CA GLN A 342 9.24 22.72 -14.96
C GLN A 342 10.10 22.03 -13.88
N LEU A 343 10.39 20.75 -14.06
CA LEU A 343 10.99 19.89 -13.05
C LEU A 343 12.49 19.76 -13.25
N LYS A 344 13.19 19.58 -12.13
CA LYS A 344 14.62 19.31 -12.11
C LYS A 344 14.84 17.80 -12.03
N THR A 345 16.00 17.36 -12.48
CA THR A 345 16.38 15.95 -12.38
C THR A 345 17.37 15.74 -11.24
N TRP A 346 17.13 14.71 -10.44
CA TRP A 346 18.09 14.23 -9.45
C TRP A 346 18.69 12.92 -9.95
N ALA A 347 20.01 12.90 -10.15
CA ALA A 347 20.74 11.69 -10.49
C ALA A 347 20.86 10.81 -9.24
N THR A 348 19.94 9.84 -9.11
CA THR A 348 19.84 9.02 -7.91
C THR A 348 19.29 7.63 -8.21
N SER A 349 19.57 6.68 -7.33
CA SER A 349 18.85 5.43 -7.19
C SER A 349 18.72 5.09 -5.70
N PHE A 350 17.67 4.37 -5.32
CA PHE A 350 17.45 4.02 -3.91
C PHE A 350 18.63 3.19 -3.37
N SER A 351 19.08 2.20 -4.14
CA SER A 351 20.25 1.38 -3.80
C SER A 351 21.54 2.19 -3.68
N LEU A 352 21.77 3.19 -4.53
CA LEU A 352 22.92 4.09 -4.41
C LEU A 352 22.87 4.93 -3.13
N VAL A 353 21.73 5.52 -2.80
CA VAL A 353 21.60 6.31 -1.57
C VAL A 353 21.85 5.43 -0.35
N ARG A 354 21.24 4.24 -0.33
CA ARG A 354 21.43 3.26 0.74
C ARG A 354 22.89 2.82 0.89
N SER A 355 23.61 2.59 -0.21
CA SER A 355 25.02 2.14 -0.15
C SER A 355 25.98 3.17 0.47
N HIS A 356 25.59 4.44 0.57
CA HIS A 356 26.39 5.46 1.24
C HIS A 356 26.18 5.52 2.75
N ILE A 357 25.22 4.76 3.29
CA ILE A 357 24.88 4.75 4.71
C ILE A 357 25.45 3.45 5.32
N PRO A 358 26.29 3.54 6.36
CA PRO A 358 26.81 2.36 7.05
C PRO A 358 25.69 1.47 7.61
N ASP A 359 25.86 0.15 7.60
CA ASP A 359 24.86 -0.79 8.09
C ASP A 359 24.52 -0.56 9.57
N GLU A 360 25.49 -0.14 10.39
CA GLU A 360 25.28 0.21 11.79
C GLU A 360 24.37 1.43 11.97
N GLU A 361 24.37 2.36 11.01
CA GLU A 361 23.50 3.54 11.01
C GLU A 361 22.11 3.22 10.44
N LEU A 362 22.01 2.28 9.50
CA LEU A 362 20.72 1.81 8.96
C LEU A 362 19.86 1.11 10.03
N GLY A 363 20.50 0.42 10.97
CA GLY A 363 19.82 -0.24 12.09
C GLY A 363 19.45 0.69 13.25
N GLN A 364 19.91 1.94 13.26
CA GLN A 364 19.64 2.89 14.33
C GLN A 364 18.36 3.68 14.07
N THR A 365 17.50 3.77 15.07
CA THR A 365 16.29 4.59 15.02
C THR A 365 16.65 6.07 14.96
N PRO A 366 16.29 6.80 13.89
CA PRO A 366 16.50 8.24 13.85
C PRO A 366 15.68 8.92 14.96
N PRO A 367 16.24 9.87 15.72
CA PRO A 367 15.55 10.44 16.87
C PRO A 367 14.36 11.30 16.44
N VAL A 368 13.21 11.07 17.07
CA VAL A 368 12.01 11.90 16.95
C VAL A 368 12.29 13.27 17.61
N LEU A 369 11.73 14.35 17.06
CA LEU A 369 11.85 15.70 17.64
C LEU A 369 11.11 15.82 18.97
#